data_AF-A0A6G8FI30-F1
#
_entry.id   AF-A0A6G8FI30-F1
#
_cell.length_a   1.000
_cell.length_b   1.000
_cell.length_c   1.000
_cell.angle_alpha   90.00
_cell.angle_beta   90.00
_cell.angle_gamma   90.00
#
_symmetry.space_group_name_H-M   'P 1'
#
loop_
_entity.id
_entity.type
_entity.pdbx_description
1 polymer ?
#
loop_
_entity_poly.entity_id
_entity_poly.type
_entity_poly.pdbx_seq_one_letter_code
_entity_poly.pdbx_strand_id
1 'polypeptide(L)'
;MSTGDRISVPPFATTKQACERAEMIRSARLRKLRVFPDHGRDWPLWDDSEQYTVCPSDYGLSAQLTDRLRLWMDEWIALANAALRSDDQYEGAKVSSSWFDLGDEITREIAIEVWNTADVYPEFRRFF
;
A
#
# COMPACT_ATOMS: atom_id res chain seq x y z
N MET A 1 25.27 -22.26 -22.79
CA MET A 1 25.06 -20.80 -22.95
C MET A 1 24.03 -20.41 -21.91
N SER A 2 24.43 -19.74 -20.84
CA SER A 2 23.50 -19.27 -19.81
C SER A 2 22.92 -17.95 -20.31
N THR A 3 21.61 -17.93 -20.53
CA THR A 3 20.86 -16.72 -20.91
C THR A 3 20.98 -15.74 -19.75
N GLY A 4 21.79 -14.70 -19.92
CA GLY A 4 21.91 -13.65 -18.91
C GLY A 4 20.58 -12.90 -18.84
N ASP A 5 19.73 -13.28 -17.89
CA ASP A 5 18.50 -12.56 -17.58
C ASP A 5 18.86 -11.10 -17.32
N ARG A 6 18.43 -10.22 -18.24
CA ARG A 6 18.60 -8.78 -18.07
C ARG A 6 17.74 -8.35 -16.89
N ILE A 7 18.39 -7.93 -15.81
CA ILE A 7 17.71 -7.31 -14.67
C ILE A 7 16.98 -6.06 -15.19
N SER A 8 15.65 -6.04 -15.06
CA SER A 8 14.85 -4.87 -15.37
C SER A 8 15.06 -3.81 -14.29
N VAL A 9 15.46 -2.60 -14.70
CA VAL A 9 15.68 -1.46 -13.81
C VAL A 9 14.58 -0.43 -14.09
N PRO A 10 13.64 -0.19 -13.17
CA PRO A 10 12.62 0.83 -13.36
C PRO A 10 13.25 2.24 -13.36
N PRO A 11 12.60 3.24 -13.97
CA PRO A 11 13.17 4.59 -14.14
C PRO A 11 13.48 5.32 -12.82
N PHE A 12 12.89 4.89 -11.70
CA PHE A 12 13.11 5.45 -10.37
C PHE A 12 14.20 4.70 -9.57
N ALA A 13 14.79 3.63 -10.11
CA ALA A 13 15.80 2.83 -9.42
C ALA A 13 17.13 2.82 -10.17
N THR A 14 18.20 2.57 -9.43
CA THR A 14 19.55 2.34 -9.98
C THR A 14 19.78 0.85 -10.25
N THR A 15 20.77 0.51 -11.08
CA THR A 15 21.20 -0.89 -11.28
C THR A 15 21.60 -1.56 -9.97
N LYS A 16 22.24 -0.81 -9.05
CA LYS A 16 22.61 -1.32 -7.73
C LYS A 16 21.35 -1.75 -6.95
N GLN A 17 20.36 -0.88 -6.86
CA GLN A 17 19.08 -1.18 -6.19
C GLN A 17 18.36 -2.35 -6.85
N ALA A 18 18.39 -2.45 -8.18
CA ALA A 18 17.79 -3.58 -8.89
C ALA A 18 18.50 -4.91 -8.58
N CYS A 19 19.83 -4.92 -8.48
CA CYS A 19 20.59 -6.09 -8.05
C CYS A 19 20.29 -6.47 -6.59
N GLU A 20 20.21 -5.49 -5.68
CA GLU A 20 19.85 -5.68 -4.27
C GLU A 20 18.45 -6.29 -4.13
N ARG A 21 17.46 -5.74 -4.85
CA ARG A 21 16.11 -6.28 -4.88
C ARG A 21 16.06 -7.69 -5.45
N ALA A 22 16.81 -7.99 -6.52
CA ALA A 22 16.88 -9.34 -7.07
C ALA A 22 17.42 -10.35 -6.05
N GLU A 23 18.37 -9.94 -5.20
CA GLU A 23 18.85 -10.77 -4.09
C GLU A 23 17.79 -10.95 -2.98
N MET A 24 17.04 -9.89 -2.64
CA MET A 24 15.92 -9.99 -1.70
C MET A 24 14.86 -11.00 -2.17
N ILE A 25 14.56 -11.01 -3.47
CA ILE A 25 13.64 -11.99 -4.08
C ILE A 25 14.22 -13.40 -3.98
N ARG A 26 15.48 -13.62 -4.41
CA ARG A 26 16.11 -14.95 -4.39
C ARG A 26 16.22 -15.54 -2.98
N SER A 27 16.40 -14.69 -1.98
CA SER A 27 16.52 -15.09 -0.57
C SER A 27 15.19 -15.08 0.18
N ALA A 28 14.06 -14.88 -0.51
CA ALA A 28 12.71 -14.82 0.08
C ALA A 28 12.57 -13.79 1.23
N ARG A 29 13.32 -12.69 1.17
CA ARG A 29 13.29 -11.59 2.15
C ARG A 29 12.48 -10.39 1.69
N LEU A 30 12.03 -10.37 0.44
CA LEU A 30 11.15 -9.33 -0.06
C LEU A 30 9.77 -9.47 0.61
N ARG A 31 9.31 -8.40 1.26
CA ARG A 31 8.05 -8.39 2.02
C ARG A 31 6.84 -8.16 1.11
N LYS A 32 5.65 -8.49 1.61
CA LYS A 32 4.38 -8.21 0.96
C LYS A 32 3.60 -7.21 1.79
N LEU A 33 3.46 -5.99 1.25
CA LEU A 33 2.73 -4.89 1.86
C LEU A 33 1.37 -4.74 1.17
N ARG A 34 0.29 -5.08 1.86
CA ARG A 34 -1.07 -4.95 1.36
C ARG A 34 -1.64 -3.61 1.83
N VAL A 35 -2.36 -2.93 0.95
CA VAL A 35 -2.96 -1.62 1.22
C VAL A 35 -4.47 -1.74 1.16
N PHE A 36 -5.14 -1.59 2.30
CA PHE A 36 -6.60 -1.48 2.40
C PHE A 36 -7.02 -0.98 3.79
N PRO A 37 -8.08 -0.17 3.88
CA PRO A 37 -8.63 0.25 5.17
C PRO A 37 -9.39 -0.89 5.85
N ASP A 38 -9.37 -0.90 7.18
CA ASP A 38 -10.18 -1.80 8.01
C ASP A 38 -10.60 -1.08 9.30
N HIS A 39 -11.69 -1.55 9.90
CA HIS A 39 -12.22 -0.95 11.11
C HIS A 39 -11.26 -1.11 12.29
N GLY A 40 -11.11 -0.03 13.07
CA GLY A 40 -10.25 -0.03 14.26
C GLY A 40 -8.75 0.02 13.97
N ARG A 41 -8.36 0.38 12.74
CA ARG A 41 -6.95 0.58 12.35
C ARG A 41 -6.65 2.04 12.11
N ASP A 42 -5.45 2.45 12.52
CA ASP A 42 -4.94 3.81 12.29
C ASP A 42 -4.34 3.98 10.89
N TRP A 43 -3.84 2.89 10.33
CA TRP A 43 -3.17 2.86 9.03
C TRP A 43 -3.71 1.72 8.17
N PRO A 44 -3.92 1.94 6.87
CA PRO A 44 -4.42 0.93 5.94
C PRO A 44 -3.30 0.04 5.40
N LEU A 45 -2.30 -0.30 6.24
CA LEU A 45 -1.08 -1.01 5.85
C LEU A 45 -0.96 -2.35 6.59
N TRP A 46 -0.68 -3.41 5.83
CA TRP A 46 -0.61 -4.77 6.34
C TRP A 46 0.61 -5.49 5.77
N ASP A 47 1.48 -6.00 6.65
CA ASP A 47 2.63 -6.82 6.25
C ASP A 47 2.28 -8.28 6.52
N ASP A 48 2.47 -9.16 5.53
CA ASP A 48 2.25 -10.60 5.71
C ASP A 48 3.39 -11.27 6.54
N SER A 49 4.31 -10.48 7.09
CA SER A 49 5.37 -10.92 8.02
C SER A 49 4.89 -11.08 9.48
N GLU A 50 5.80 -11.18 10.45
CA GLU A 50 5.49 -11.39 11.88
C GLU A 50 4.62 -10.27 12.48
N GLN A 51 4.62 -9.07 11.89
CA GLN A 51 3.77 -7.96 12.30
C GLN A 51 2.66 -7.75 11.27
N TYR A 52 1.48 -8.29 11.53
CA TYR A 52 0.35 -8.19 10.60
C TYR A 52 -0.09 -6.76 10.33
N THR A 53 0.11 -5.87 11.30
CA THR A 53 -0.21 -4.44 11.21
C THR A 53 1.04 -3.61 11.34
N VAL A 54 1.20 -2.64 10.44
CA VAL A 54 2.38 -1.79 10.34
C VAL A 54 1.96 -0.34 10.15
N CYS A 55 2.88 0.58 10.44
CA CYS A 55 2.70 2.00 10.25
C CYS A 55 3.70 2.53 9.19
N PRO A 56 3.49 3.76 8.67
CA PRO A 56 4.36 4.35 7.66
C PRO A 56 5.86 4.37 8.04
N SER A 57 6.19 4.57 9.32
CA SER A 57 7.58 4.59 9.78
C SER A 57 8.27 3.21 9.73
N ASP A 58 7.54 2.10 9.80
CA ASP A 58 8.11 0.75 9.69
C ASP A 58 8.69 0.45 8.30
N TYR A 59 8.25 1.23 7.30
CA TYR A 59 8.71 1.18 5.91
C TYR A 59 9.54 2.40 5.50
N GLY A 60 9.73 3.37 6.42
CA GLY A 60 10.44 4.61 6.13
C GLY A 60 9.73 5.47 5.10
N LEU A 61 8.39 5.45 5.06
CA LEU A 61 7.63 6.30 4.14
C LEU A 61 7.87 7.78 4.46
N SER A 62 7.87 8.61 3.42
CA SER A 62 8.04 10.05 3.54
C SER A 62 6.89 10.69 4.32
N ALA A 63 7.16 11.83 4.96
CA ALA A 63 6.14 12.59 5.69
C ALA A 63 4.98 13.00 4.77
N GLN A 64 5.29 13.43 3.54
CA GLN A 64 4.28 13.81 2.56
C GLN A 64 3.37 12.63 2.20
N LEU A 65 3.93 11.45 1.95
CA LEU A 65 3.14 10.25 1.63
C LEU A 65 2.34 9.77 2.84
N THR A 66 2.92 9.89 4.04
CA THR A 66 2.26 9.59 5.31
C THR A 66 1.00 10.46 5.51
N ASP A 67 1.11 11.77 5.27
CA ASP A 67 -0.02 12.70 5.38
C ASP A 67 -1.11 12.38 4.35
N ARG A 68 -0.74 12.08 3.11
CA ARG A 68 -1.70 11.68 2.05
C ARG A 68 -2.41 10.38 2.38
N LEU A 69 -1.66 9.38 2.86
CA LEU A 69 -2.21 8.10 3.30
C LEU A 69 -3.20 8.30 4.46
N ARG A 70 -2.88 9.21 5.38
CA ARG A 70 -3.77 9.53 6.50
C ARG A 70 -5.06 10.17 6.03
N LEU A 71 -5.00 11.16 5.15
CA LEU A 71 -6.19 11.80 4.58
C LEU A 71 -7.10 10.80 3.86
N TRP A 72 -6.51 9.88 3.08
CA TRP A 72 -7.24 8.83 2.39
C TRP A 72 -7.94 7.85 3.36
N MET A 73 -7.28 7.49 4.46
CA MET A 73 -7.86 6.67 5.53
C MET A 73 -8.97 7.41 6.30
N ASP A 74 -8.78 8.68 6.61
CA ASP A 74 -9.75 9.48 7.35
C ASP A 74 -11.06 9.68 6.55
N GLU A 75 -10.99 9.80 5.21
CA GLU A 75 -12.18 9.82 4.35
C GLU A 75 -12.98 8.51 4.46
N TRP A 76 -12.29 7.37 4.41
CA TRP A 76 -12.94 6.06 4.58
C TRP A 76 -13.59 5.93 5.97
N ILE A 77 -12.90 6.34 7.04
CA ILE A 77 -13.44 6.34 8.41
C ILE A 77 -14.69 7.23 8.51
N ALA A 78 -14.67 8.42 7.89
CA ALA A 78 -15.80 9.32 7.90
C ALA A 78 -17.04 8.71 7.24
N LEU A 79 -16.85 8.03 6.10
CA LEU A 79 -17.89 7.30 5.38
C LEU A 79 -18.45 6.13 6.22
N ALA A 80 -17.56 5.30 6.78
CA ALA A 80 -17.93 4.20 7.66
C ALA A 80 -18.75 4.67 8.87
N ASN A 81 -18.32 5.77 9.52
CA ASN A 81 -19.02 6.35 10.64
C ASN A 81 -20.37 6.98 10.25
N ALA A 82 -20.50 7.53 9.04
CA ALA A 82 -21.77 8.04 8.55
C ALA A 82 -22.77 6.91 8.31
N ALA A 83 -22.33 5.80 7.72
CA ALA A 83 -23.16 4.62 7.48
C ALA A 83 -23.67 3.97 8.78
N LEU A 84 -22.87 3.99 9.86
CA LEU A 84 -23.30 3.49 11.17
C LEU A 84 -24.36 4.37 11.85
N ARG A 85 -24.50 5.64 11.44
CA ARG A 85 -25.46 6.60 12.03
C ARG A 85 -26.78 6.71 11.30
N SER A 86 -26.89 6.20 10.07
CA SER A 86 -28.14 6.17 9.33
C SER A 86 -28.97 4.95 9.72
N ASP A 87 -30.21 5.16 10.18
CA ASP A 87 -31.20 4.09 10.42
C ASP A 87 -31.56 3.32 9.12
N ASP A 88 -31.24 3.88 7.95
CA ASP A 88 -31.30 3.19 6.66
C ASP A 88 -30.14 2.20 6.52
N GLN A 89 -30.46 0.94 6.79
CA GLN A 89 -29.57 -0.18 6.58
C GLN A 89 -29.17 -0.27 5.10
N TYR A 90 -27.86 -0.22 4.85
CA TYR A 90 -27.20 -0.87 3.71
C TYR A 90 -27.38 -0.31 2.29
N GLU A 91 -27.92 0.89 2.09
CA GLU A 91 -27.59 1.69 0.88
C GLU A 91 -26.44 2.70 1.14
N GLY A 92 -25.84 2.61 2.34
CA GLY A 92 -24.89 3.54 2.94
C GLY A 92 -23.52 3.62 2.26
N ALA A 93 -23.11 4.87 2.03
CA ALA A 93 -21.73 5.32 1.82
C ALA A 93 -20.88 4.47 0.86
N LYS A 94 -21.21 4.51 -0.44
CA LYS A 94 -20.27 4.06 -1.47
C LYS A 94 -19.06 4.99 -1.48
N VAL A 95 -17.86 4.42 -1.33
CA VAL A 95 -16.61 5.14 -1.58
C VAL A 95 -16.63 5.72 -3.00
N SER A 96 -16.20 6.96 -3.13
CA SER A 96 -16.22 7.71 -4.39
C SER A 96 -15.20 7.16 -5.38
N SER A 97 -15.40 7.38 -6.69
CA SER A 97 -14.36 7.06 -7.68
C SER A 97 -13.05 7.80 -7.41
N SER A 98 -13.14 9.05 -6.93
CA SER A 98 -11.99 9.85 -6.52
C SER A 98 -11.20 9.24 -5.37
N TRP A 99 -11.88 8.57 -4.43
CA TRP A 99 -11.19 7.86 -3.33
C TRP A 99 -10.35 6.70 -3.87
N PHE A 100 -10.88 5.97 -4.85
CA PHE A 100 -10.14 4.91 -5.52
C PHE A 100 -8.96 5.42 -6.35
N ASP A 101 -9.15 6.50 -7.10
CA ASP A 101 -8.09 7.10 -7.93
C ASP A 101 -6.94 7.60 -7.03
N LEU A 102 -7.27 8.25 -5.91
CA LEU A 102 -6.29 8.66 -4.91
C LEU A 102 -5.59 7.45 -4.26
N GLY A 103 -6.32 6.37 -3.96
CA GLY A 103 -5.75 5.14 -3.43
C GLY A 103 -4.73 4.50 -4.38
N ASP A 104 -5.01 4.51 -5.68
CA ASP A 104 -4.08 4.00 -6.70
C ASP A 104 -2.82 4.86 -6.81
N GLU A 105 -2.97 6.19 -6.74
CA GLU A 105 -1.83 7.12 -6.73
C GLU A 105 -0.94 6.90 -5.51
N ILE A 106 -1.54 6.87 -4.31
CA ILE A 106 -0.81 6.64 -3.05
C ILE A 106 -0.11 5.29 -3.10
N THR A 107 -0.79 4.23 -3.56
CA THR A 107 -0.19 2.89 -3.64
C THR A 107 0.98 2.83 -4.61
N ARG A 108 0.91 3.56 -5.73
CA ARG A 108 2.03 3.70 -6.66
C ARG A 108 3.22 4.40 -6.03
N GLU A 109 2.99 5.46 -5.25
CA GLU A 109 4.04 6.19 -4.54
C GLU A 109 4.67 5.33 -3.42
N ILE A 110 3.85 4.61 -2.65
CA ILE A 110 4.34 3.62 -1.67
C ILE A 110 5.24 2.61 -2.38
N ALA A 111 4.81 2.05 -3.51
CA ALA A 111 5.58 1.07 -4.26
C ALA A 111 6.95 1.59 -4.72
N ILE A 112 7.05 2.88 -5.03
CA ILE A 112 8.32 3.53 -5.36
C ILE A 112 9.20 3.65 -4.11
N GLU A 113 8.67 4.20 -3.01
CA GLU A 113 9.44 4.44 -1.79
C GLU A 113 9.93 3.13 -1.13
N VAL A 114 9.14 2.06 -1.18
CA VAL A 114 9.48 0.78 -0.53
C VAL A 114 10.12 -0.24 -1.47
N TRP A 115 10.39 0.11 -2.73
CA TRP A 115 10.80 -0.81 -3.81
C TRP A 115 11.92 -1.78 -3.43
N ASN A 116 12.88 -1.37 -2.60
CA ASN A 116 14.00 -2.26 -2.24
C ASN A 116 13.62 -3.34 -1.20
N THR A 117 12.48 -3.20 -0.53
CA THR A 117 12.14 -4.01 0.65
C THR A 117 10.80 -4.73 0.54
N ALA A 118 9.87 -4.26 -0.30
CA ALA A 118 8.56 -4.88 -0.42
C ALA A 118 7.93 -4.78 -1.82
N ASP A 119 7.00 -5.70 -2.07
CA ASP A 119 5.95 -5.57 -3.08
C ASP A 119 4.68 -5.02 -2.45
N VAL A 120 4.04 -4.09 -3.17
CA VAL A 120 2.84 -3.40 -2.69
C VAL A 120 1.61 -3.85 -3.47
N TYR A 121 0.55 -4.19 -2.74
CA TYR A 121 -0.69 -4.74 -3.30
C TYR A 121 -1.88 -3.83 -2.94
N PRO A 122 -2.53 -3.18 -3.93
CA PRO A 122 -3.71 -2.32 -3.73
C PRO A 122 -4.96 -3.17 -3.46
N GLU A 123 -5.04 -3.82 -2.30
CA GLU A 123 -6.14 -4.73 -2.01
C GLU A 123 -7.47 -4.05 -1.72
N PHE A 124 -7.49 -2.73 -1.48
CA PHE A 124 -8.73 -1.96 -1.44
C PHE A 124 -9.55 -2.09 -2.74
N ARG A 125 -8.93 -2.43 -3.88
CA ARG A 125 -9.61 -2.75 -5.14
C ARG A 125 -10.36 -4.09 -5.14
N ARG A 126 -10.12 -4.94 -4.14
CA ARG A 126 -10.75 -6.27 -4.00
C ARG A 126 -11.86 -6.27 -2.96
N PHE A 127 -11.81 -5.35 -2.01
CA PHE A 127 -12.72 -5.30 -0.85
C PHE A 127 -13.86 -4.28 -0.99
N PHE A 128 -13.78 -3.35 -1.94
CA PHE A 128 -14.77 -2.31 -2.23
C PHE A 128 -15.07 -2.25 -3.73
#